data_AF-A0A956DBK7-F1
#
_entry.id   AF-A0A956DBK7-F1
#
_cell.length_a   1.000
_cell.length_b   1.000
_cell.length_c   1.000
_cell.angle_alpha   90.00
_cell.angle_beta   90.00
_cell.angle_gamma   90.00
#
_symmetry.space_group_name_H-M   'P 1'
#
loop_
_entity.id
_entity.type
_entity.pdbx_description
1 polymer ?
#
loop_
_entity_poly.entity_id
_entity_poly.type
_entity_poly.pdbx_seq_one_letter_code
_entity_poly.pdbx_strand_id
1 'polypeptide(L)' 'MIQMESVLDVADNSGAKKVTCIKVLGGSRRR' A
#
# COMPACT_ATOMS: atom_id res chain seq x y z
N MET A 1 5.34 7.75 2.90
CA MET A 1 5.38 6.65 3.90
C MET A 1 4.01 6.02 3.88
N ILE A 2 3.90 4.71 3.66
CA ILE A 2 2.62 3.99 3.59
C ILE A 2 2.48 3.18 4.88
N GLN A 3 1.30 3.22 5.50
CA GLN A 3 1.00 2.49 6.73
C GLN A 3 -0.05 1.39 6.45
N MET A 4 -0.29 0.57 7.45
CA MET A 4 -1.42 -0.35 7.45
C MET A 4 -2.71 0.40 7.18
N GLU A 5 -3.62 -0.22 6.44
CA GLU A 5 -4.96 0.29 6.11
C GLU A 5 -4.97 1.58 5.29
N SER A 6 -3.81 2.04 4.80
CA SER A 6 -3.74 3.16 3.87
C SER A 6 -4.43 2.80 2.55
N VAL A 7 -5.35 3.65 2.11
CA VAL A 7 -6.02 3.54 0.80
C VAL A 7 -5.26 4.38 -0.22
N LEU A 8 -4.93 3.79 -1.37
CA LEU A 8 -4.17 4.42 -2.44
C LEU A 8 -4.92 4.27 -3.77
N ASP A 9 -4.77 5.26 -4.65
CA ASP A 9 -5.26 5.15 -6.03
C ASP A 9 -4.30 4.27 -6.85
N VAL A 10 -4.88 3.48 -7.76
CA VAL A 10 -4.10 2.59 -8.63
C VAL A 10 -3.71 3.35 -9.90
N ALA A 11 -2.41 3.31 -10.22
CA ALA A 11 -1.83 4.01 -11.37
C ALA A 11 -1.34 3.01 -12.45
N ASP A 12 -2.07 1.92 -12.64
CA ASP A 12 -1.83 0.92 -13.68
C ASP A 12 -3.12 0.63 -14.47
N ASN A 13 -3.04 -0.28 -15.43
CA ASN A 13 -4.15 -0.70 -16.29
C ASN A 13 -4.79 -2.04 -15.85
N SER A 14 -4.64 -2.44 -14.59
CA SER A 14 -5.20 -3.70 -14.05
C SER A 14 -6.72 -3.68 -13.85
N GLY A 15 -7.35 -2.50 -13.95
CA GLY A 15 -8.79 -2.31 -13.75
C GLY A 15 -9.21 -2.05 -12.30
N ALA A 16 -8.29 -2.16 -11.34
CA ALA A 16 -8.52 -1.71 -9.97
C ALA A 16 -8.49 -0.17 -9.90
N LYS A 17 -9.37 0.42 -9.07
CA LYS A 17 -9.43 1.89 -8.86
C LYS A 17 -8.68 2.33 -7.62
N LYS A 18 -8.86 1.58 -6.52
CA LYS A 18 -8.23 1.82 -5.22
C LYS A 18 -7.77 0.52 -4.61
N VAL A 19 -6.73 0.58 -3.78
CA VAL A 19 -6.18 -0.56 -3.03
C VAL A 19 -5.93 -0.17 -1.58
N THR A 20 -5.98 -1.16 -0.69
CA THR A 20 -5.70 -0.99 0.74
C THR A 20 -4.42 -1.75 1.12
N CYS A 21 -3.52 -1.09 1.84
CA CYS A 21 -2.30 -1.73 2.35
C CYS A 21 -2.60 -2.65 3.54
N ILE A 22 -2.46 -3.96 3.35
CA ILE A 22 -2.70 -4.96 4.41
C ILE A 22 -1.45 -5.35 5.20
N LYS A 23 -0.25 -5.00 4.70
CA LYS A 23 1.03 -5.29 5.32
C LYS A 23 2.14 -4.44 4.71
N VAL A 24 2.91 -3.74 5.53
CA VAL A 24 4.16 -3.13 5.10
C VAL A 24 5.29 -4.14 5.29
N LEU A 25 5.90 -4.59 4.19
CA LEU A 25 7.00 -5.56 4.25
C LEU A 25 8.32 -4.86 4.66
N GLY A 26 9.17 -5.57 5.40
CA GLY A 26 10.51 -5.07 5.79
C GLY A 26 10.53 -4.02 6.92
N GLY A 27 9.45 -3.88 7.70
CA GLY A 27 9.29 -2.83 8.71
C GLY A 27 9.96 -3.05 10.08
N SER A 28 10.55 -4.21 10.37
CA SER A 28 11.09 -4.51 11.71
C SER A 28 12.38 -3.78 12.08
N ARG A 29 13.01 -3.04 11.15
CA ARG A 29 14.32 -2.37 11.36
C ARG A 29 14.45 -0.98 10.71
N ARG A 30 13.37 -0.39 10.22
CA ARG A 30 13.42 0.92 9.57
C ARG A 30 13.43 2.02 10.65
N ARG A 31 14.61 2.59 10.92
CA ARG A 31 14.72 3.91 11.57
C ARG A 31 14.13 4.98 10.66
#